data_AF-K1UK26-F1
#
_entry.id   AF-K1UK26-F1
#
_cell.length_a   1.000
_cell.length_b   1.000
_cell.length_c   1.000
_cell.angle_alpha   90.00
_cell.angle_beta   90.00
_cell.angle_gamma   90.00
#
_symmetry.space_group_name_H-M   'P 1'
#
loop_
_entity.id
_entity.type
_entity.pdbx_description
1 polymer ?
#
loop_
_entity_poly.entity_id
_entity_poly.type
_entity_poly.pdbx_seq_one_letter_code
_entity_poly.pdbx_strand_id
1 'polypeptide(L)'
;EWSFSLINLNNLPSTSTAEPYYNFTSLKSSEVIWLYGNVSDLTEFNNETVSREEEDPDYPGWGINITYYRKAFTASDDLLESFKDGDLRKEKYIAKEYNRINNSFYPDYYSSFGKYQLSAMGEPNGSENFALSFRLSEAYLNLAEAAAYNNEESKALSAMRTLLENRYEPEKLVVPAGLTGETLKNFIKAERRKELCFEGQRWFDLRRYGM
;
A
#
# COMPACT_ATOMS: atom_id res chain seq x y z
N GLU A 1 10.14 11.97 25.30
CA GLU A 1 8.76 11.84 24.81
C GLU A 1 8.80 11.31 23.38
N TRP A 2 7.97 10.32 23.05
CA TRP A 2 7.89 9.81 21.68
C TRP A 2 6.84 10.64 20.93
N SER A 3 7.29 11.50 20.01
CA SER A 3 6.40 12.35 19.20
C SER A 3 6.06 11.66 17.88
N PHE A 4 5.07 10.77 17.88
CA PHE A 4 4.55 10.17 16.65
C PHE A 4 3.71 11.20 15.86
N SER A 5 3.80 11.18 14.53
CA SER A 5 3.01 12.05 13.66
C SER A 5 2.68 11.36 12.33
N LEU A 6 1.51 11.70 11.78
CA LEU A 6 1.08 11.19 10.48
C LEU A 6 2.03 11.69 9.39
N ILE A 7 2.41 10.78 8.49
CA ILE A 7 3.22 11.11 7.33
C ILE A 7 2.31 11.76 6.30
N ASN A 8 2.62 12.97 5.87
CA ASN A 8 1.95 13.60 4.74
C ASN A 8 2.57 13.08 3.42
N LEU A 9 1.76 12.36 2.62
CA LEU A 9 2.22 11.78 1.36
C LEU A 9 2.63 12.82 0.30
N ASN A 10 2.17 14.07 0.44
CA ASN A 10 2.59 15.19 -0.41
C ASN A 10 4.04 15.64 -0.14
N ASN A 11 4.59 15.31 1.03
CA ASN A 11 5.89 15.79 1.51
C ASN A 11 6.94 14.68 1.57
N LEU A 12 6.70 13.54 0.91
CA LEU A 12 7.69 12.47 0.85
C LEU A 12 8.94 12.93 0.09
N PRO A 13 10.13 12.44 0.45
CA PRO A 13 11.33 12.65 -0.34
C PRO A 13 11.12 12.22 -1.79
N SER A 14 11.75 12.95 -2.71
CA SER A 14 11.77 12.55 -4.13
C SER A 14 12.36 11.15 -4.27
N THR A 15 11.70 10.32 -5.07
CA THR A 15 12.16 8.97 -5.38
C THR A 15 13.47 9.02 -6.16
N SER A 16 14.34 8.03 -5.95
CA SER A 16 15.55 7.83 -6.75
C SER A 16 15.55 6.45 -7.39
N THR A 17 16.47 6.19 -8.32
CA THR A 17 16.66 4.85 -8.88
C THR A 17 16.97 3.81 -7.79
N ALA A 18 17.71 4.20 -6.74
CA ALA A 18 18.07 3.30 -5.64
C ALA A 18 16.90 3.08 -4.68
N GLU A 19 16.09 4.12 -4.45
CA GLU A 19 14.95 4.11 -3.52
C GLU A 19 13.69 4.61 -4.25
N PRO A 20 13.08 3.74 -5.09
CA PRO A 20 11.89 4.10 -5.87
C PRO A 20 10.62 4.22 -5.01
N TYR A 21 10.61 3.63 -3.81
CA TYR A 21 9.50 3.64 -2.87
C TYR A 21 9.96 4.05 -1.47
N TYR A 22 9.13 4.81 -0.77
CA TYR A 22 9.38 5.19 0.61
C TYR A 22 9.13 4.01 1.56
N ASN A 23 10.04 3.80 2.51
CA ASN A 23 9.92 2.77 3.53
C ASN A 23 9.14 3.30 4.76
N PHE A 24 7.83 3.05 4.79
CA PHE A 24 6.94 3.41 5.89
C PHE A 24 7.14 2.55 7.13
N THR A 25 7.66 1.32 6.96
CA THR A 25 7.92 0.35 8.03
C THR A 25 9.38 0.40 8.48
N SER A 26 9.80 1.55 9.03
CA SER A 26 11.15 1.69 9.60
C SER A 26 11.15 2.50 10.89
N LEU A 27 12.21 2.37 11.67
CA LEU A 27 12.43 3.17 12.89
C LEU A 27 12.55 4.68 12.61
N LYS A 28 12.76 5.07 11.35
CA LYS A 28 12.85 6.49 10.93
C LYS A 28 11.48 7.08 10.58
N SER A 29 10.46 6.24 10.43
CA SER A 29 9.10 6.66 10.09
C SER A 29 8.43 7.27 11.32
N SER A 30 7.89 8.48 11.17
CA SER A 30 7.23 9.20 12.27
C SER A 30 5.89 8.57 12.68
N GLU A 31 5.32 7.71 11.84
CA GLU A 31 4.08 7.00 12.13
C GLU A 31 4.30 5.72 12.93
N VAL A 32 5.51 5.14 12.91
CA VAL A 32 5.76 3.81 13.44
C VAL A 32 5.82 3.82 14.97
N ILE A 33 4.89 3.11 15.59
CA ILE A 33 4.82 2.89 17.05
C ILE A 33 5.56 1.60 17.42
N TRP A 34 5.39 0.55 16.61
CA TRP A 34 5.99 -0.76 16.82
C TRP A 34 6.33 -1.42 15.48
N LEU A 35 7.41 -2.20 15.42
CA LEU A 35 7.87 -2.92 14.23
C LEU A 35 7.91 -4.42 14.49
N TYR A 36 7.54 -5.21 13.49
CA TYR A 36 7.54 -6.67 13.58
C TYR A 36 7.54 -7.32 12.20
N GLY A 37 7.85 -8.62 12.18
CA GLY A 37 7.90 -9.41 10.94
C GLY A 37 9.09 -9.07 10.06
N ASN A 38 9.58 -10.08 9.35
CA ASN A 38 10.68 -9.94 8.41
C ASN A 38 10.16 -9.82 6.97
N VAL A 39 10.80 -9.01 6.13
CA VAL A 39 10.40 -8.87 4.71
C VAL A 39 10.46 -10.22 3.99
N SER A 40 11.51 -11.02 4.20
CA SER A 40 11.63 -12.34 3.57
C SER A 40 10.49 -13.28 3.97
N ASP A 41 10.17 -13.35 5.27
CA ASP A 41 9.10 -14.23 5.77
C ASP A 41 7.72 -13.83 5.25
N LEU A 42 7.42 -12.52 5.20
CA LEU A 42 6.13 -12.03 4.69
C LEU A 42 5.99 -12.28 3.18
N THR A 43 7.10 -12.27 2.44
CA THR A 43 7.09 -12.27 0.97
C THR A 43 7.43 -13.58 0.31
N GLU A 44 7.75 -14.60 1.09
CA GLU A 44 8.06 -15.95 0.60
C GLU A 44 7.05 -16.43 -0.44
N PHE A 45 5.75 -16.27 -0.16
CA PHE A 45 4.69 -16.75 -1.05
C PHE A 45 4.18 -15.73 -2.06
N ASN A 46 4.20 -14.43 -1.75
CA ASN A 46 3.60 -13.41 -2.62
C ASN A 46 4.58 -12.79 -3.62
N ASN A 47 5.85 -13.20 -3.60
CA ASN A 47 6.87 -12.77 -4.56
C ASN A 47 7.10 -13.76 -5.71
N GLU A 48 6.25 -14.79 -5.83
CA GLU A 48 6.33 -15.81 -6.86
C GLU A 48 6.16 -15.24 -8.28
N THR A 49 6.79 -15.91 -9.25
CA THR A 49 6.75 -15.51 -10.66
C THR A 49 6.30 -16.65 -11.56
N VAL A 50 5.57 -16.28 -12.61
CA VAL A 50 5.25 -17.16 -13.74
C VAL A 50 6.08 -16.74 -14.95
N SER A 51 6.51 -17.70 -15.77
CA SER A 51 7.30 -17.43 -16.96
C SER A 51 6.65 -17.93 -18.24
N ARG A 52 6.95 -17.24 -19.34
CA ARG A 52 6.63 -17.65 -20.71
C ARG A 52 7.87 -17.49 -21.56
N GLU A 53 8.18 -18.50 -22.36
CA GLU A 53 9.23 -18.43 -23.38
C GLU A 53 8.63 -18.20 -24.75
N GLU A 54 9.25 -17.31 -25.52
CA GLU A 54 8.89 -17.00 -26.90
C GLU A 54 10.18 -16.86 -27.71
N GLU A 55 10.12 -17.14 -29.02
CA GLU A 55 11.25 -16.89 -29.91
C GLU A 55 11.55 -15.39 -29.96
N ASP A 56 12.83 -15.03 -29.96
CA ASP A 56 13.28 -13.65 -30.00
C ASP A 56 12.80 -12.98 -31.30
N PRO A 57 11.95 -11.95 -31.23
CA PRO A 57 11.42 -11.28 -32.42
C PRO A 57 12.52 -10.57 -33.23
N ASP A 58 13.65 -10.24 -32.62
CA ASP A 58 14.80 -9.62 -33.30
C ASP A 58 15.65 -10.65 -34.06
N TYR A 59 15.52 -11.96 -33.75
CA TYR A 59 16.26 -13.06 -34.38
C TYR A 59 15.36 -14.25 -34.77
N PRO A 60 14.35 -14.07 -35.63
CA PRO A 60 13.43 -15.14 -35.99
C PRO A 60 14.15 -16.26 -36.77
N GLY A 61 13.88 -17.52 -36.40
CA GLY A 61 14.43 -18.73 -37.01
C GLY A 61 15.79 -19.16 -36.47
N TRP A 62 16.38 -18.43 -35.51
CA TRP A 62 17.70 -18.73 -34.95
C TRP A 62 17.64 -19.65 -33.72
N GLY A 63 16.44 -20.02 -33.25
CA GLY A 63 16.27 -20.85 -32.06
C GLY A 63 16.67 -20.15 -30.76
N ILE A 64 16.69 -18.80 -30.77
CA ILE A 64 16.93 -17.97 -29.59
C ILE A 64 15.58 -17.66 -28.96
N ASN A 65 15.40 -17.96 -27.67
CA ASN A 65 14.17 -17.67 -26.93
C ASN A 65 14.42 -16.59 -25.89
N ILE A 66 13.43 -15.72 -25.69
CA ILE A 66 13.33 -14.78 -24.58
C ILE A 66 12.36 -15.35 -23.54
N THR A 67 12.78 -15.35 -22.28
CA THR A 67 11.90 -15.68 -21.14
C THR A 67 11.33 -14.41 -20.53
N TYR A 68 10.01 -14.28 -20.55
CA TYR A 68 9.28 -13.22 -19.89
C TYR A 68 8.83 -13.70 -18.51
N TYR A 69 9.13 -12.93 -17.47
CA TYR A 69 8.70 -13.20 -16.10
C TYR A 69 7.61 -12.20 -15.70
N ARG A 70 6.53 -12.68 -15.09
CA ARG A 70 5.46 -11.88 -14.50
C ARG A 70 5.22 -12.29 -13.05
N LYS A 71 4.78 -11.36 -12.20
CA LYS A 71 4.36 -11.70 -10.82
C LYS A 71 3.13 -12.61 -10.85
N ALA A 72 3.16 -13.68 -10.06
CA ALA A 72 2.02 -14.59 -9.90
C ALA A 72 0.89 -13.95 -9.09
N PHE A 73 1.23 -13.04 -8.18
CA PHE A 73 0.29 -12.29 -7.35
C PHE A 73 0.40 -10.79 -7.64
N THR A 74 -0.75 -10.16 -7.88
CA THR A 74 -0.87 -8.73 -8.13
C THR A 74 -1.93 -8.12 -7.23
N ALA A 75 -1.92 -6.80 -7.11
CA ALA A 75 -3.03 -6.10 -6.48
C ALA A 75 -4.32 -6.33 -7.30
N SER A 76 -5.41 -6.68 -6.63
CA SER A 76 -6.71 -6.88 -7.28
C SER A 76 -7.24 -5.58 -7.89
N ASP A 77 -7.89 -5.66 -9.05
CA ASP A 77 -8.53 -4.52 -9.73
C ASP A 77 -9.46 -3.74 -8.79
N ASP A 78 -10.32 -4.43 -8.04
CA ASP A 78 -11.24 -3.82 -7.06
C ASP A 78 -10.52 -3.00 -5.96
N LEU A 79 -9.29 -3.37 -5.58
CA LEU A 79 -8.47 -2.53 -4.69
C LEU A 79 -7.94 -1.31 -5.45
N LEU A 80 -7.38 -1.51 -6.65
CA LEU A 80 -6.76 -0.46 -7.46
C LEU A 80 -7.77 0.60 -7.92
N GLU A 81 -9.03 0.21 -8.15
CA GLU A 81 -10.16 1.07 -8.52
C GLU A 81 -10.75 1.81 -7.31
N SER A 82 -10.49 1.36 -6.09
CA SER A 82 -10.96 2.04 -4.87
C SER A 82 -10.22 3.34 -4.56
N PHE A 83 -9.01 3.50 -5.11
CA PHE A 83 -8.23 4.74 -5.03
C PHE A 83 -8.74 5.73 -6.08
N LYS A 84 -9.29 6.84 -5.62
CA LYS A 84 -9.83 7.91 -6.49
C LYS A 84 -8.71 8.82 -6.98
N ASP A 85 -9.01 9.63 -7.99
CA ASP A 85 -8.11 10.70 -8.39
C ASP A 85 -7.71 11.57 -7.18
N GLY A 86 -6.41 11.90 -7.11
CA GLY A 86 -5.80 12.60 -5.97
C GLY A 86 -5.46 11.75 -4.75
N ASP A 87 -5.83 10.47 -4.71
CA ASP A 87 -5.41 9.56 -3.64
C ASP A 87 -3.98 9.06 -3.89
N LEU A 88 -3.01 9.65 -3.16
CA LEU A 88 -1.59 9.38 -3.39
C LEU A 88 -1.18 7.96 -2.98
N ARG A 89 -2.03 7.24 -2.23
CA ARG A 89 -1.70 5.92 -1.70
C ARG A 89 -1.47 4.89 -2.80
N LYS A 90 -2.20 4.94 -3.92
CA LYS A 90 -2.03 3.96 -5.00
C LYS A 90 -0.59 3.93 -5.51
N GLU A 91 -0.05 5.11 -5.82
CA GLU A 91 1.30 5.28 -6.34
C GLU A 91 2.40 5.16 -5.27
N LYS A 92 2.10 5.52 -4.01
CA LYS A 92 3.10 5.53 -2.93
C LYS A 92 3.15 4.24 -2.11
N TYR A 93 2.04 3.53 -1.95
CA TYR A 93 1.96 2.33 -1.09
C TYR A 93 2.20 1.03 -1.85
N ILE A 94 1.82 0.98 -3.13
CA ILE A 94 1.82 -0.26 -3.89
C ILE A 94 2.98 -0.24 -4.88
N ALA A 95 3.88 -1.22 -4.75
CA ALA A 95 5.00 -1.36 -5.65
C ALA A 95 4.51 -1.72 -7.05
N LYS A 96 5.14 -1.15 -8.08
CA LYS A 96 4.93 -1.54 -9.47
C LYS A 96 5.90 -2.65 -9.85
N GLU A 97 5.47 -3.50 -10.76
CA GLU A 97 6.33 -4.55 -11.32
C GLU A 97 7.44 -3.93 -12.18
N TYR A 98 8.66 -4.46 -12.05
CA TYR A 98 9.82 -3.97 -12.80
C TYR A 98 10.10 -4.82 -14.03
N ASN A 99 10.16 -4.17 -15.19
CA ASN A 99 10.55 -4.78 -16.45
C ASN A 99 12.08 -4.81 -16.57
N ARG A 100 12.66 -6.01 -16.43
CA ARG A 100 14.11 -6.24 -16.54
C ARG A 100 14.66 -6.09 -17.96
N ILE A 101 13.81 -6.22 -18.98
CA ILE A 101 14.19 -6.07 -20.39
C ILE A 101 14.33 -4.58 -20.72
N ASN A 102 13.34 -3.78 -20.32
CA ASN A 102 13.30 -2.34 -20.62
C ASN A 102 13.93 -1.47 -19.52
N ASN A 103 14.40 -2.09 -18.43
CA ASN A 103 15.00 -1.41 -17.27
C ASN A 103 14.08 -0.30 -16.70
N SER A 104 12.77 -0.56 -16.64
CA SER A 104 11.75 0.40 -16.24
C SER A 104 10.61 -0.26 -15.47
N PHE A 105 9.89 0.49 -14.64
CA PHE A 105 8.63 0.01 -14.06
C PHE A 105 7.55 -0.09 -15.13
N TYR A 106 6.72 -1.11 -15.05
CA TYR A 106 5.48 -1.16 -15.80
C TYR A 106 4.50 -0.12 -15.22
N PRO A 107 3.90 0.76 -16.05
CA PRO A 107 3.12 1.89 -15.54
C PRO A 107 1.85 1.48 -14.77
N ASP A 108 1.18 0.41 -15.22
CA ASP A 108 -0.15 0.00 -14.72
C ASP A 108 -0.17 -1.37 -14.05
N TYR A 109 0.99 -1.94 -13.73
CA TYR A 109 1.08 -3.25 -13.10
C TYR A 109 1.57 -3.13 -11.66
N TYR A 110 0.64 -3.36 -10.74
CA TYR A 110 0.83 -3.21 -9.30
C TYR A 110 1.00 -4.58 -8.63
N SER A 111 2.11 -4.74 -7.92
CA SER A 111 2.44 -5.94 -7.15
C SER A 111 1.51 -6.08 -5.93
N SER A 112 1.50 -7.26 -5.31
CA SER A 112 0.75 -7.52 -4.07
C SER A 112 1.48 -7.09 -2.80
N PHE A 113 2.32 -6.06 -2.88
CA PHE A 113 3.14 -5.60 -1.75
C PHE A 113 3.63 -4.15 -1.89
N GLY A 114 4.16 -3.62 -0.79
CA GLY A 114 4.86 -2.34 -0.70
C GLY A 114 4.95 -1.87 0.76
N LYS A 115 5.25 -0.58 0.96
CA LYS A 115 5.39 0.10 2.26
C LYS A 115 6.59 -0.27 3.15
N TYR A 116 7.24 -1.39 2.93
CA TYR A 116 8.52 -1.72 3.57
C TYR A 116 9.70 -1.47 2.61
N GLN A 117 10.92 -1.81 3.03
CA GLN A 117 12.11 -1.62 2.19
C GLN A 117 12.04 -2.44 0.90
N LEU A 118 12.17 -1.76 -0.24
CA LEU A 118 12.29 -2.37 -1.55
C LEU A 118 13.66 -2.07 -2.16
N SER A 119 14.06 -2.87 -3.13
CA SER A 119 15.24 -2.63 -3.96
C SER A 119 14.96 -1.56 -5.04
N ALA A 120 16.01 -1.19 -5.78
CA ALA A 120 15.92 -0.36 -6.98
C ALA A 120 14.93 -0.88 -8.04
N MET A 121 14.68 -2.20 -8.05
CA MET A 121 13.75 -2.88 -8.95
C MET A 121 12.36 -3.07 -8.33
N GLY A 122 12.05 -2.39 -7.21
CA GLY A 122 10.77 -2.53 -6.52
C GLY A 122 10.54 -3.92 -5.91
N GLU A 123 11.57 -4.73 -5.78
CA GLU A 123 11.49 -6.09 -5.20
C GLU A 123 11.67 -6.04 -3.68
N PRO A 124 11.00 -6.92 -2.91
CA PRO A 124 11.22 -7.06 -1.47
C PRO A 124 12.71 -7.19 -1.14
N ASN A 125 13.19 -6.34 -0.23
CA ASN A 125 14.60 -6.31 0.12
C ASN A 125 14.81 -6.52 1.62
N GLY A 126 15.51 -7.61 1.94
CA GLY A 126 16.32 -7.71 3.13
C GLY A 126 15.74 -8.56 4.25
N SER A 127 16.49 -9.59 4.64
CA SER A 127 16.32 -10.33 5.89
C SER A 127 16.57 -9.51 7.15
N GLU A 128 16.98 -8.25 7.01
CA GLU A 128 17.23 -7.34 8.14
C GLU A 128 16.18 -6.22 8.25
N ASN A 129 15.23 -6.17 7.30
CA ASN A 129 14.19 -5.14 7.27
C ASN A 129 12.87 -5.65 7.84
N PHE A 130 12.15 -4.76 8.51
CA PHE A 130 10.81 -5.03 9.01
C PHE A 130 9.78 -4.96 7.90
N ALA A 131 8.86 -5.92 7.87
CA ALA A 131 7.78 -5.97 6.89
C ALA A 131 6.51 -5.28 7.37
N LEU A 132 6.23 -5.36 8.67
CA LEU A 132 5.00 -4.86 9.28
C LEU A 132 5.29 -3.87 10.41
N SER A 133 4.33 -2.98 10.64
CA SER A 133 4.36 -2.05 11.76
C SER A 133 2.96 -1.81 12.31
N PHE A 134 2.90 -1.46 13.59
CA PHE A 134 1.75 -0.74 14.13
C PHE A 134 2.02 0.75 13.94
N ARG A 135 1.20 1.39 13.11
CA ARG A 135 1.37 2.80 12.72
C ARG A 135 0.27 3.68 13.29
N LEU A 136 0.58 4.96 13.48
CA LEU A 136 -0.37 5.95 13.95
C LEU A 136 -1.63 6.03 13.07
N SER A 137 -1.53 5.78 11.76
CA SER A 137 -2.70 5.73 10.88
C SER A 137 -3.68 4.62 11.23
N GLU A 138 -3.20 3.44 11.67
CA GLU A 138 -4.06 2.37 12.18
C GLU A 138 -4.77 2.81 13.47
N ALA A 139 -4.09 3.54 14.36
CA ALA A 139 -4.72 4.10 15.55
C ALA A 139 -5.85 5.09 15.23
N TYR A 140 -5.67 5.96 14.22
CA TYR A 140 -6.74 6.86 13.74
C TYR A 140 -7.91 6.08 13.12
N LEU A 141 -7.65 5.01 12.38
CA LEU A 141 -8.69 4.15 11.82
C LEU A 141 -9.46 3.41 12.91
N ASN A 142 -8.76 2.86 13.91
CA ASN A 142 -9.38 2.23 15.07
C ASN A 142 -10.26 3.22 15.85
N LEU A 143 -9.77 4.46 16.04
CA LEU A 143 -10.52 5.54 16.67
C LEU A 143 -11.79 5.89 15.86
N ALA A 144 -11.65 6.09 14.55
CA ALA A 144 -12.77 6.45 13.69
C ALA A 144 -13.85 5.37 13.70
N GLU A 145 -13.45 4.11 13.59
CA GLU A 145 -14.36 2.97 13.61
C GLU A 145 -15.08 2.85 14.97
N ALA A 146 -14.34 2.87 16.08
CA ALA A 146 -14.94 2.79 17.42
C ALA A 146 -15.93 3.94 17.67
N ALA A 147 -15.57 5.16 17.28
CA ALA A 147 -16.45 6.33 17.38
C ALA A 147 -17.74 6.14 16.55
N ALA A 148 -17.65 5.63 15.33
CA ALA A 148 -18.81 5.36 14.49
C ALA A 148 -19.74 4.27 15.07
N TYR A 149 -19.20 3.24 15.73
CA TYR A 149 -20.01 2.23 16.43
C TYR A 149 -20.65 2.76 17.72
N ASN A 150 -20.06 3.79 18.33
CA ASN A 150 -20.60 4.47 19.51
C ASN A 150 -21.54 5.65 19.17
N ASN A 151 -21.91 5.83 17.89
CA ASN A 151 -22.70 6.96 17.40
C ASN A 151 -22.05 8.34 17.66
N GLU A 152 -20.72 8.39 17.80
CA GLU A 152 -19.92 9.61 17.92
C GLU A 152 -19.47 10.10 16.53
N GLU A 153 -20.43 10.38 15.64
CA GLU A 153 -20.20 10.62 14.21
C GLU A 153 -19.22 11.77 13.93
N SER A 154 -19.36 12.89 14.64
CA SER A 154 -18.45 14.03 14.52
C SER A 154 -17.00 13.67 14.85
N LYS A 155 -16.79 12.78 15.83
CA LYS A 155 -15.46 12.33 16.24
C LYS A 155 -14.87 11.37 15.22
N ALA A 156 -15.68 10.46 14.68
CA ALA A 156 -15.28 9.57 13.60
C ALA A 156 -14.87 10.36 12.33
N LEU A 157 -15.70 11.31 11.91
CA LEU A 157 -15.42 12.18 10.77
C LEU A 157 -14.17 13.04 10.98
N SER A 158 -13.96 13.56 12.21
CA SER A 158 -12.75 14.30 12.55
C SER A 158 -11.49 13.44 12.43
N ALA A 159 -11.50 12.23 13.00
CA ALA A 159 -10.37 11.30 12.88
C ALA A 159 -10.07 10.92 11.42
N MET A 160 -11.11 10.68 10.62
CA MET A 160 -10.95 10.41 9.19
C MET A 160 -10.41 11.62 8.44
N ARG A 161 -10.91 12.83 8.70
CA ARG A 161 -10.40 14.06 8.09
C ARG A 161 -8.90 14.22 8.35
N THR A 162 -8.46 14.10 9.60
CA THR A 162 -7.05 14.19 9.97
C THR A 162 -6.18 13.18 9.22
N LEU A 163 -6.65 11.93 9.06
CA LEU A 163 -5.93 10.95 8.27
C LEU A 163 -5.87 11.33 6.78
N LEU A 164 -7.01 11.67 6.17
CA LEU A 164 -7.14 11.86 4.72
C LEU A 164 -6.44 13.13 4.21
N GLU A 165 -6.35 14.18 5.04
CA GLU A 165 -5.52 15.38 4.78
C GLU A 165 -4.04 15.04 4.56
N ASN A 166 -3.58 13.89 5.07
CA ASN A 166 -2.22 13.40 4.88
C ASN A 166 -2.08 12.39 3.74
N ARG A 167 -3.17 11.99 3.07
CA ARG A 167 -3.17 10.96 2.01
C ARG A 167 -3.50 11.49 0.62
N TYR A 168 -4.28 12.56 0.54
CA TYR A 168 -4.74 13.12 -0.71
C TYR A 168 -3.94 14.35 -1.14
N GLU A 169 -3.90 14.61 -2.45
CA GLU A 169 -3.59 15.92 -2.99
C GLU A 169 -4.58 16.95 -2.39
N PRO A 170 -4.10 18.07 -1.82
CA PRO A 170 -4.96 19.02 -1.11
C PRO A 170 -6.16 19.53 -1.93
N GLU A 171 -5.95 19.74 -3.23
CA GLU A 171 -6.98 20.26 -4.14
C GLU A 171 -8.05 19.23 -4.53
N LYS A 172 -7.74 17.94 -4.38
CA LYS A 172 -8.62 16.82 -4.75
C LYS A 172 -9.25 16.11 -3.55
N LEU A 173 -8.83 16.46 -2.33
CA LEU A 173 -9.43 15.91 -1.12
C LEU A 173 -10.89 16.35 -0.99
N VAL A 174 -11.79 15.39 -1.11
CA VAL A 174 -13.19 15.58 -0.72
C VAL A 174 -13.32 15.23 0.75
N VAL A 175 -13.43 16.27 1.59
CA VAL A 175 -13.61 16.08 3.03
C VAL A 175 -14.92 15.31 3.28
N PRO A 176 -14.88 14.19 4.03
CA PRO A 176 -16.10 13.48 4.40
C PRO A 176 -16.92 14.35 5.37
N ALA A 177 -18.17 14.62 5.02
CA ALA A 177 -19.10 15.38 5.84
C ALA A 177 -20.51 14.78 5.77
N GLY A 178 -21.25 14.85 6.89
CA GLY A 178 -22.63 14.41 6.95
C GLY A 178 -22.87 12.91 6.79
N LEU A 179 -21.82 12.07 6.84
CA LEU A 179 -21.98 10.62 6.84
C LEU A 179 -22.38 10.14 8.23
N THR A 180 -23.41 9.29 8.28
CA THR A 180 -24.00 8.76 9.51
C THR A 180 -24.23 7.26 9.42
N GLY A 181 -24.46 6.61 10.56
CA GLY A 181 -24.86 5.21 10.64
C GLY A 181 -24.00 4.24 9.81
N GLU A 182 -24.63 3.40 9.00
CA GLU A 182 -23.94 2.38 8.20
C GLU A 182 -23.10 2.97 7.06
N THR A 183 -23.52 4.11 6.50
CA THR A 183 -22.77 4.80 5.43
C THR A 183 -21.40 5.25 5.96
N LEU A 184 -21.35 5.83 7.17
CA LEU A 184 -20.10 6.21 7.81
C LEU A 184 -19.22 4.99 8.11
N LYS A 185 -19.81 3.90 8.63
CA LYS A 185 -19.07 2.66 8.91
C LYS A 185 -18.45 2.10 7.63
N ASN A 186 -19.21 1.98 6.55
CA ASN A 186 -18.71 1.46 5.29
C ASN A 186 -17.64 2.35 4.65
N PHE A 187 -17.77 3.68 4.79
CA PHE A 187 -16.71 4.60 4.41
C PHE A 187 -15.40 4.31 5.17
N ILE A 188 -15.46 4.14 6.50
CA ILE A 188 -14.29 3.82 7.32
C ILE A 188 -13.69 2.46 6.93
N LYS A 189 -14.52 1.44 6.70
CA LYS A 189 -14.07 0.11 6.22
C LYS A 189 -13.31 0.21 4.90
N ALA A 190 -13.81 1.02 3.96
CA ALA A 190 -13.16 1.24 2.67
C ALA A 190 -11.81 1.96 2.81
N GLU A 191 -11.75 3.01 3.63
CA GLU A 191 -10.49 3.71 3.89
C GLU A 191 -9.48 2.86 4.65
N ARG A 192 -9.94 2.02 5.58
CA ARG A 192 -9.09 1.06 6.30
C ARG A 192 -8.44 0.05 5.36
N ARG A 193 -9.18 -0.46 4.37
CA ARG A 193 -8.63 -1.34 3.32
C ARG A 193 -7.53 -0.66 2.50
N LYS A 194 -7.72 0.61 2.13
CA LYS A 194 -6.74 1.38 1.34
C LYS A 194 -5.49 1.71 2.13
N GLU A 195 -5.65 2.14 3.38
CA GLU A 195 -4.53 2.49 4.24
C GLU A 195 -3.68 1.26 4.58
N LEU A 196 -4.33 0.15 4.93
CA LEU A 196 -3.69 -1.05 5.48
C LEU A 196 -3.51 -2.17 4.45
N CYS A 197 -3.58 -1.86 3.15
CA CYS A 197 -3.39 -2.85 2.08
C CYS A 197 -2.01 -3.50 2.20
N PHE A 198 -1.92 -4.83 2.13
CA PHE A 198 -0.66 -5.58 2.26
C PHE A 198 0.03 -5.49 3.63
N GLU A 199 -0.68 -5.08 4.70
CA GLU A 199 -0.17 -5.11 6.09
C GLU A 199 -0.82 -6.21 6.96
N GLY A 200 -1.42 -7.23 6.34
CA GLY A 200 -2.01 -8.39 7.05
C GLY A 200 -3.38 -8.15 7.70
N GLN A 201 -3.92 -6.94 7.66
CA GLN A 201 -5.16 -6.57 8.35
C GLN A 201 -6.44 -7.07 7.67
N ARG A 202 -6.43 -7.24 6.34
CA ARG A 202 -7.64 -7.48 5.54
C ARG A 202 -8.40 -8.73 5.97
N TRP A 203 -7.72 -9.84 6.25
CA TRP A 203 -8.39 -11.07 6.69
C TRP A 203 -9.14 -10.88 8.00
N PHE A 204 -8.50 -10.27 9.00
CA PHE A 204 -9.12 -9.98 10.30
C PHE A 204 -10.30 -9.02 10.18
N ASP A 205 -10.18 -8.01 9.31
CA ASP A 205 -11.26 -7.08 8.99
C ASP A 205 -12.47 -7.82 8.39
N LEU A 206 -12.27 -8.69 7.40
CA LEU A 206 -13.38 -9.45 6.81
C LEU A 206 -14.09 -10.34 7.84
N ARG A 207 -13.33 -11.06 8.66
CA ARG A 207 -13.86 -11.95 9.70
C ARG A 207 -14.71 -11.20 10.73
N ARG A 208 -14.22 -10.07 11.24
CA ARG A 208 -14.96 -9.28 12.24
C ARG A 208 -16.17 -8.53 11.65
N TYR A 209 -16.20 -8.33 10.32
CA TYR A 209 -17.36 -7.80 9.61
C TYR A 209 -18.44 -8.84 9.31
N GLY A 210 -18.21 -10.11 9.67
CA GLY A 210 -19.21 -11.18 9.50
C GLY A 210 -19.22 -11.82 8.12
N MET A 211 -18.07 -11.82 7.42
CA MET A 211 -17.84 -12.62 6.21
C MET A 211 -17.20 -13.99 6.49
#